data_AF-A0A9D2JD82-F1
#
_entry.id   AF-A0A9D2JD82-F1
#
_cell.length_a   1.000
_cell.length_b   1.000
_cell.length_c   1.000
_cell.angle_alpha   90.00
_cell.angle_beta   90.00
_cell.angle_gamma   90.00
#
_symmetry.space_group_name_H-M   'P 1'
#
loop_
_entity.id
_entity.type
_entity.pdbx_description
1 polymer ?
#
loop_
_entity_poly.entity_id
_entity_poly.type
_entity_poly.pdbx_seq_one_letter_code
_entity_poly.pdbx_strand_id
1 'polypeptide(L)'
;MKIQEFRDLLKGADRERLEKAFSECYKQFSKAKKEEIDDLVRDILSGGEENSRKKDTTADFAALEREVALFVENAYAQNYLVPNRSVSKSQRPKWRFLVMNSIKELNAIPPESEFFERAVQCLWELYGVLCQGCNVYLFSSDDPFASVRWKQPELFHLLVKKTFLLGYTEENIKKVVQASSTGGLSRTSLYVMNQMALLSELKTSDVKYIAIEAAKEQIETLRSQKTKSNRSSSDYYREEKINNLCGLVLLIYITLAEAGEGIQYFFSRCEETNKEFVLYEALDYAAWMEDEQVWIDFYHYGLKKKIKPRDSLRKKYEELMMKKICPLEEESV
;
A
#
# COMPACT_ATOMS: atom_id res chain seq x y z
N MET A 1 -18.07 -3.84 -22.02
CA MET A 1 -18.17 -4.90 -23.04
C MET A 1 -17.05 -5.89 -22.78
N LYS A 2 -17.38 -7.17 -22.58
CA LYS A 2 -16.39 -8.25 -22.39
C LYS A 2 -15.70 -8.57 -23.71
N ILE A 3 -14.52 -9.20 -23.67
CA ILE A 3 -13.75 -9.53 -24.89
C ILE A 3 -14.55 -10.41 -25.87
N GLN A 4 -15.41 -11.28 -25.35
CA GLN A 4 -16.25 -12.16 -26.16
C GLN A 4 -17.34 -11.38 -26.91
N GLU A 5 -18.02 -10.46 -26.22
CA GLU A 5 -19.01 -9.55 -26.82
C GLU A 5 -18.38 -8.67 -27.89
N PHE A 6 -17.15 -8.21 -27.67
CA PHE A 6 -16.39 -7.45 -28.66
C PHE A 6 -16.04 -8.28 -29.89
N ARG A 7 -15.55 -9.52 -29.70
CA ARG A 7 -15.26 -10.44 -30.81
C ARG A 7 -16.51 -10.72 -31.64
N ASP A 8 -17.66 -10.89 -30.99
CA ASP A 8 -18.92 -11.15 -31.68
C ASP A 8 -19.41 -9.91 -32.46
N LEU A 9 -19.15 -8.70 -31.95
CA LEU A 9 -19.36 -7.45 -32.68
C LEU A 9 -18.46 -7.35 -33.92
N LEU A 10 -17.17 -7.71 -33.80
CA LEU A 10 -16.22 -7.65 -34.92
C LEU A 10 -16.54 -8.67 -36.03
N LYS A 11 -17.09 -9.86 -35.69
CA LYS A 11 -17.46 -10.89 -36.68
C LYS A 11 -18.53 -10.43 -37.67
N GLY A 12 -19.37 -9.48 -37.28
CA GLY A 12 -20.45 -8.94 -38.12
C GLY A 12 -20.06 -7.69 -38.92
N ALA A 13 -18.85 -7.16 -38.75
CA ALA A 13 -18.40 -5.94 -39.39
C ALA A 13 -17.66 -6.22 -40.71
N ASP A 14 -17.82 -5.32 -41.69
CA ASP A 14 -17.03 -5.36 -42.92
C ASP A 14 -15.56 -4.98 -42.65
N ARG A 15 -14.66 -5.44 -43.53
CA ARG A 15 -13.21 -5.23 -43.38
C ARG A 15 -12.82 -3.76 -43.37
N GLU A 16 -13.47 -2.93 -44.17
CA GLU A 16 -13.18 -1.49 -44.26
C GLU A 16 -13.53 -0.75 -42.96
N ARG A 17 -14.65 -1.09 -42.32
CA ARG A 17 -15.05 -0.55 -41.02
C ARG A 17 -14.14 -1.03 -39.91
N LEU A 18 -13.65 -2.27 -39.98
CA LEU A 18 -12.67 -2.81 -39.04
C LEU A 18 -11.34 -2.06 -39.14
N GLU A 19 -10.82 -1.84 -40.36
CA GLU A 19 -9.60 -1.07 -40.60
C GLU A 19 -9.75 0.38 -40.12
N LYS A 20 -10.91 1.01 -40.40
CA LYS A 20 -11.22 2.35 -39.91
C LYS A 20 -11.30 2.40 -38.38
N ALA A 21 -12.02 1.49 -37.75
CA ALA A 21 -12.15 1.42 -36.30
C ALA A 21 -10.80 1.20 -35.61
N PHE A 22 -9.98 0.29 -36.14
CA PHE A 22 -8.63 0.06 -35.63
C PHE A 22 -7.77 1.33 -35.74
N SER A 23 -7.82 2.03 -36.89
CA SER A 23 -7.05 3.27 -37.08
C SER A 23 -7.46 4.39 -36.10
N GLU A 24 -8.76 4.54 -35.83
CA GLU A 24 -9.26 5.54 -34.88
C GLU A 24 -8.91 5.18 -33.43
N CYS A 25 -8.99 3.90 -33.06
CA CYS A 25 -8.53 3.43 -31.75
C CYS A 25 -7.02 3.63 -31.57
N TYR A 26 -6.23 3.29 -32.60
CA TYR A 26 -4.78 3.42 -32.55
C TYR A 26 -4.33 4.89 -32.43
N LYS A 27 -5.03 5.84 -33.06
CA LYS A 27 -4.78 7.28 -32.91
C LYS A 27 -4.86 7.76 -31.45
N GLN A 28 -5.77 7.20 -30.66
CA GLN A 28 -6.01 7.58 -29.25
C GLN A 28 -4.87 7.20 -28.31
N PHE A 29 -3.92 6.35 -28.74
CA PHE A 29 -2.78 5.99 -27.91
C PHE A 29 -1.73 7.11 -27.84
N SER A 30 -1.12 7.25 -26.66
CA SER A 30 0.06 8.10 -26.46
C SER A 30 1.27 7.55 -27.22
N LYS A 31 2.27 8.39 -27.48
CA LYS A 31 3.48 7.98 -28.23
C LYS A 31 4.18 6.76 -27.60
N ALA A 32 4.34 6.75 -26.28
CA ALA A 32 4.96 5.63 -25.56
C ALA A 32 4.17 4.31 -25.71
N LYS A 33 2.83 4.38 -25.66
CA LYS A 33 1.98 3.19 -25.86
C LYS A 33 2.00 2.69 -27.30
N LYS A 34 2.15 3.57 -28.29
CA LYS A 34 2.30 3.19 -29.70
C LYS A 34 3.58 2.40 -29.91
N GLU A 35 4.69 2.89 -29.38
CA GLU A 35 5.99 2.20 -29.47
C GLU A 35 5.96 0.79 -28.83
N GLU A 36 5.20 0.60 -27.76
CA GLU A 36 5.06 -0.73 -27.11
C GLU A 36 4.21 -1.73 -27.91
N ILE A 37 3.21 -1.28 -28.66
CA ILE A 37 2.26 -2.15 -29.37
C ILE A 37 2.57 -2.28 -30.87
N ASP A 38 3.45 -1.44 -31.42
CA ASP A 38 3.76 -1.42 -32.85
C ASP A 38 4.33 -2.76 -33.34
N ASP A 39 5.21 -3.36 -32.55
CA ASP A 39 5.79 -4.67 -32.86
C ASP A 39 4.72 -5.76 -32.85
N LEU A 40 3.82 -5.73 -31.86
CA LEU A 40 2.69 -6.66 -31.75
C LEU A 40 1.72 -6.53 -32.95
N VAL A 41 1.41 -5.30 -33.37
CA VAL A 41 0.53 -5.05 -34.52
C VAL A 41 1.17 -5.52 -35.82
N ARG A 42 2.48 -5.28 -36.01
CA ARG A 42 3.23 -5.75 -37.19
C ARG A 42 3.29 -7.28 -37.25
N ASP A 43 3.49 -7.94 -36.11
CA ASP A 43 3.53 -9.40 -36.02
C ASP A 43 2.17 -10.03 -36.35
N ILE A 44 1.07 -9.49 -35.81
CA ILE A 44 -0.29 -9.98 -36.09
C ILE A 44 -0.66 -9.79 -37.57
N LEU A 45 -0.34 -8.63 -38.16
CA LEU A 45 -0.69 -8.32 -39.55
C LEU A 45 0.16 -9.07 -40.57
N SER A 46 1.39 -9.46 -40.20
CA SER A 46 2.28 -10.25 -41.06
C SER A 46 1.92 -11.74 -41.12
N GLY A 47 0.85 -12.16 -40.42
CA GLY A 47 0.41 -13.54 -40.40
C GLY A 47 1.32 -14.45 -39.59
N GLY A 48 2.14 -13.89 -38.69
CA GLY A 48 2.86 -14.66 -37.70
C GLY A 48 1.86 -15.38 -36.80
N GLU A 49 1.65 -16.67 -37.03
CA GLU A 49 1.23 -17.55 -35.95
C GLU A 49 2.17 -17.29 -34.78
N GLU A 50 1.60 -17.09 -33.59
CA GLU A 50 2.34 -16.91 -32.35
C GLU A 50 3.60 -17.79 -32.35
N ASN A 51 4.76 -17.17 -32.59
CA ASN A 51 6.01 -17.63 -31.99
C ASN A 51 5.96 -17.27 -30.50
N SER A 52 4.86 -17.63 -29.83
CA SER A 52 4.96 -18.02 -28.45
C SER A 52 5.80 -19.30 -28.49
N ARG A 53 7.08 -19.17 -28.15
CA ARG A 53 7.61 -20.17 -27.24
C ARG A 53 6.54 -20.28 -26.17
N LYS A 54 5.74 -21.35 -26.19
CA LYS A 54 4.97 -21.77 -25.03
C LYS A 54 6.02 -21.96 -23.95
N LYS A 55 6.33 -20.88 -23.25
CA LYS A 55 7.06 -20.88 -22.01
C LYS A 55 6.17 -21.76 -21.15
N ASP A 56 6.68 -22.91 -20.76
CA ASP A 56 5.98 -23.84 -19.90
C ASP A 56 5.70 -23.08 -18.59
N THR A 57 4.52 -22.44 -18.50
CA THR A 57 4.22 -21.38 -17.54
C THR A 57 4.30 -21.90 -16.10
N THR A 58 4.04 -23.19 -15.92
CA THR A 58 4.14 -23.91 -14.65
C THR A 58 5.60 -24.12 -14.22
N ALA A 59 6.48 -24.51 -15.15
CA ALA A 59 7.91 -24.69 -14.85
C ALA A 59 8.60 -23.34 -14.57
N ASP A 60 8.18 -22.29 -15.25
CA ASP A 60 8.66 -20.91 -15.07
C ASP A 60 8.25 -20.34 -13.70
N PHE A 61 6.99 -20.53 -13.29
CA PHE A 61 6.55 -20.08 -11.96
C PHE A 61 7.22 -20.84 -10.82
N ALA A 62 7.36 -22.16 -10.92
CA ALA A 62 8.04 -22.96 -9.90
C ALA A 62 9.53 -22.59 -9.75
N ALA A 63 10.17 -22.09 -10.81
CA ALA A 63 11.52 -21.53 -10.72
C ALA A 63 11.52 -20.19 -9.98
N LEU A 64 10.61 -19.28 -10.34
CA LEU A 64 10.46 -17.97 -9.69
C LEU A 64 10.18 -18.10 -8.19
N GLU A 65 9.24 -18.96 -7.81
CA GLU A 65 8.89 -19.18 -6.40
C GLU A 65 10.09 -19.72 -5.60
N ARG A 66 10.84 -20.68 -6.15
CA ARG A 66 12.07 -21.18 -5.51
C ARG A 66 13.15 -20.11 -5.40
N GLU A 67 13.27 -19.24 -6.39
CA GLU A 67 14.21 -18.11 -6.35
C GLU A 67 13.83 -17.12 -5.23
N VAL A 68 12.54 -16.77 -5.11
CA VAL A 68 12.03 -15.92 -4.04
C VAL A 68 12.29 -16.56 -2.67
N ALA A 69 11.93 -17.82 -2.48
CA ALA A 69 12.13 -18.53 -1.22
C ALA A 69 13.62 -18.57 -0.82
N LEU A 70 14.51 -18.89 -1.77
CA LEU A 70 15.95 -18.90 -1.54
C LEU A 70 16.50 -17.50 -1.20
N PHE A 71 15.99 -16.46 -1.87
CA PHE A 71 16.33 -15.08 -1.53
C PHE A 71 15.91 -14.73 -0.10
N VAL A 72 14.66 -15.03 0.27
CA VAL A 72 14.11 -14.74 1.59
C VAL A 72 14.91 -15.42 2.69
N GLU A 73 15.22 -16.71 2.54
CA GLU A 73 16.05 -17.47 3.47
C GLU A 73 17.44 -16.83 3.63
N ASN A 74 18.11 -16.52 2.51
CA ASN A 74 19.43 -15.90 2.54
C ASN A 74 19.42 -14.48 3.13
N ALA A 75 18.34 -13.71 2.92
CA ALA A 75 18.18 -12.38 3.47
C ALA A 75 18.06 -12.42 5.00
N TYR A 76 17.18 -13.27 5.53
CA TYR A 76 17.05 -13.43 6.98
C TYR A 76 18.30 -14.04 7.63
N ALA A 77 19.06 -14.86 6.90
CA ALA A 77 20.38 -15.34 7.33
C ALA A 77 21.52 -14.31 7.19
N GLN A 78 21.22 -13.07 6.76
CA GLN A 78 22.19 -11.98 6.54
C GLN A 78 23.28 -12.29 5.50
N ASN A 79 23.06 -13.28 4.63
CA ASN A 79 24.04 -13.72 3.62
C ASN A 79 24.27 -12.67 2.53
N TYR A 80 23.40 -11.67 2.39
CA TYR A 80 23.62 -10.54 1.47
C TYR A 80 24.52 -9.44 2.05
N LEU A 81 24.77 -9.45 3.35
CA LEU A 81 25.62 -8.47 4.03
C LEU A 81 26.97 -9.06 4.44
N VAL A 82 26.96 -10.17 5.16
CA VAL A 82 28.14 -10.73 5.85
C VAL A 82 28.87 -11.76 4.97
N PRO A 83 30.21 -11.92 5.09
CA PRO A 83 30.94 -13.02 4.45
C PRO A 83 30.35 -14.40 4.75
N ASN A 84 29.98 -15.14 3.71
CA ASN A 84 29.41 -16.48 3.79
C ASN A 84 29.71 -17.29 2.51
N ARG A 85 29.35 -18.58 2.52
CA ARG A 85 29.54 -19.52 1.39
C ARG A 85 28.31 -19.66 0.49
N SER A 86 27.13 -19.21 0.93
CA SER A 86 25.86 -19.35 0.21
C SER A 86 25.71 -18.30 -0.90
N VAL A 87 26.09 -17.06 -0.61
CA VAL A 87 26.03 -15.91 -1.52
C VAL A 87 27.43 -15.33 -1.67
N SER A 88 28.00 -15.52 -2.85
CA SER A 88 29.33 -15.01 -3.19
C SER A 88 29.36 -13.48 -3.18
N LYS A 89 30.54 -12.90 -2.90
CA LYS A 89 30.71 -11.43 -2.77
C LYS A 89 30.20 -10.65 -4.00
N SER A 90 30.34 -11.21 -5.21
CA SER A 90 29.88 -10.58 -6.45
C SER A 90 28.36 -10.66 -6.67
N GLN A 91 27.68 -11.59 -6.00
CA GLN A 91 26.22 -11.77 -6.09
C GLN A 91 25.48 -10.95 -5.03
N ARG A 92 26.12 -10.65 -3.89
CA ARG A 92 25.52 -9.85 -2.82
C ARG A 92 24.85 -8.57 -3.32
N PRO A 93 25.49 -7.65 -4.06
CA PRO A 93 24.84 -6.42 -4.50
C PRO A 93 23.77 -6.61 -5.58
N LYS A 94 23.62 -7.82 -6.14
CA LYS A 94 22.64 -8.13 -7.18
C LYS A 94 21.26 -8.50 -6.63
N TRP A 95 21.13 -8.67 -5.31
CA TRP A 95 19.85 -8.96 -4.64
C TRP A 95 18.74 -8.00 -5.09
N ARG A 96 19.06 -6.71 -5.27
CA ARG A 96 18.10 -5.69 -5.69
C ARG A 96 17.50 -5.96 -7.06
N PHE A 97 18.29 -6.47 -8.00
CA PHE A 97 17.82 -6.80 -9.34
C PHE A 97 16.94 -8.05 -9.34
N LEU A 98 17.31 -9.04 -8.51
CA LEU A 98 16.48 -10.22 -8.27
C LEU A 98 15.11 -9.77 -7.75
N VAL A 99 15.06 -9.04 -6.64
CA VAL A 99 13.78 -8.58 -6.05
C VAL A 99 12.98 -7.71 -7.02
N MET A 100 13.62 -6.79 -7.74
CA MET A 100 12.95 -5.97 -8.76
C MET A 100 12.28 -6.80 -9.85
N ASN A 101 13.00 -7.78 -10.39
CA ASN A 101 12.47 -8.66 -11.44
C ASN A 101 11.38 -9.57 -10.88
N SER A 102 11.58 -10.16 -9.69
CA SER A 102 10.58 -11.00 -9.04
C SER A 102 9.28 -10.24 -8.78
N ILE A 103 9.33 -9.01 -8.25
CA ILE A 103 8.11 -8.18 -8.06
C ILE A 103 7.40 -7.95 -9.40
N LYS A 104 8.16 -7.64 -10.46
CA LYS A 104 7.59 -7.42 -11.80
C LYS A 104 6.90 -8.67 -12.34
N GLU A 105 7.55 -9.82 -12.26
CA GLU A 105 7.03 -11.10 -12.75
C GLU A 105 5.82 -11.57 -11.93
N LEU A 106 5.89 -11.49 -10.60
CA LEU A 106 4.77 -11.83 -9.71
C LEU A 106 3.55 -10.91 -9.93
N ASN A 107 3.77 -9.62 -10.18
CA ASN A 107 2.69 -8.69 -10.47
C ASN A 107 2.00 -8.99 -11.82
N ALA A 108 2.74 -9.51 -12.79
CA ALA A 108 2.18 -9.86 -14.10
C ALA A 108 1.23 -11.07 -14.05
N ILE A 109 1.24 -11.85 -12.97
CA ILE A 109 0.35 -13.00 -12.80
C ILE A 109 -1.10 -12.53 -12.59
N PRO A 110 -2.03 -12.95 -13.47
CA PRO A 110 -3.42 -12.52 -13.42
C PRO A 110 -4.21 -13.27 -12.34
N PRO A 111 -5.31 -12.70 -11.81
CA PRO A 111 -6.14 -13.33 -10.77
C PRO A 111 -6.70 -14.70 -11.13
N GLU A 112 -6.90 -14.97 -12.42
CA GLU A 112 -7.45 -16.23 -12.93
C GLU A 112 -6.40 -17.36 -12.99
N SER A 113 -5.13 -17.05 -12.73
CA SER A 113 -4.04 -18.03 -12.74
C SER A 113 -4.11 -18.94 -11.52
N GLU A 114 -3.85 -20.24 -11.70
CA GLU A 114 -3.67 -21.20 -10.60
C GLU A 114 -2.50 -20.83 -9.66
N PHE A 115 -1.57 -19.99 -10.12
CA PHE A 115 -0.43 -19.51 -9.34
C PHE A 115 -0.71 -18.22 -8.57
N PHE A 116 -1.88 -17.60 -8.74
CA PHE A 116 -2.13 -16.25 -8.23
C PHE A 116 -1.94 -16.15 -6.72
N GLU A 117 -2.55 -17.05 -5.94
CA GLU A 117 -2.42 -17.06 -4.48
C GLU A 117 -0.96 -17.18 -4.01
N ARG A 118 -0.21 -18.13 -4.61
CA ARG A 118 1.22 -18.32 -4.33
C ARG A 118 2.06 -17.11 -4.74
N ALA A 119 1.69 -16.44 -5.83
CA ALA A 119 2.33 -15.22 -6.26
C ALA A 119 2.11 -14.06 -5.26
N VAL A 120 0.90 -13.93 -4.72
CA VAL A 120 0.60 -12.97 -3.65
C VAL A 120 1.40 -13.29 -2.40
N GLN A 121 1.54 -14.57 -2.02
CA GLN A 121 2.40 -14.97 -0.91
C GLN A 121 3.87 -14.57 -1.13
N CYS A 122 4.43 -14.85 -2.30
CA CYS A 122 5.80 -14.43 -2.65
C CYS A 122 5.99 -12.92 -2.53
N LEU A 123 5.02 -12.12 -3.01
CA LEU A 123 5.06 -10.66 -2.86
C LEU A 123 5.09 -10.23 -1.39
N TRP A 124 4.29 -10.88 -0.53
CA TRP A 124 4.29 -10.62 0.90
C TRP A 124 5.63 -10.94 1.57
N GLU A 125 6.26 -12.04 1.19
CA GLU A 125 7.57 -12.43 1.71
C GLU A 125 8.66 -11.43 1.32
N LEU A 126 8.67 -10.99 0.05
CA LEU A 126 9.57 -9.94 -0.43
C LEU A 126 9.35 -8.62 0.32
N TYR A 127 8.10 -8.19 0.47
CA TYR A 127 7.77 -6.98 1.23
C TYR A 127 8.21 -7.08 2.69
N GLY A 128 7.99 -8.22 3.34
CA GLY A 128 8.42 -8.48 4.71
C GLY A 128 9.93 -8.33 4.88
N VAL A 129 10.72 -8.90 3.95
CA VAL A 129 12.18 -8.77 3.95
C VAL A 129 12.62 -7.31 3.76
N LEU A 130 11.98 -6.56 2.86
CA LEU A 130 12.30 -5.14 2.64
C LEU A 130 11.98 -4.30 3.88
N CYS A 131 10.81 -4.48 4.48
CA CYS A 131 10.42 -3.85 5.74
C CYS A 131 11.39 -4.19 6.87
N GLN A 132 11.80 -5.46 6.99
CA GLN A 132 12.77 -5.87 8.01
C GLN A 132 14.13 -5.20 7.76
N GLY A 133 14.58 -5.14 6.51
CA GLY A 133 15.82 -4.49 6.11
C GLY A 133 15.86 -2.97 6.36
N CYS A 134 14.70 -2.32 6.54
CA CYS A 134 14.63 -0.93 7.00
C CYS A 134 14.96 -0.77 8.50
N ASN A 135 14.69 -1.80 9.30
CA ASN A 135 14.90 -1.77 10.75
C ASN A 135 16.24 -2.37 11.19
N VAL A 136 16.77 -3.31 10.39
CA VAL A 136 18.02 -4.02 10.69
C VAL A 136 18.87 -4.17 9.43
N TYR A 137 20.18 -4.30 9.62
CA TYR A 137 21.12 -4.50 8.52
C TYR A 137 21.01 -5.92 7.94
N LEU A 138 20.13 -6.12 6.95
CA LEU A 138 20.10 -7.33 6.11
C LEU A 138 20.91 -7.17 4.83
N PHE A 139 21.06 -5.93 4.37
CA PHE A 139 21.73 -5.56 3.14
C PHE A 139 22.78 -4.47 3.41
N SER A 140 23.64 -4.22 2.43
CA SER A 140 24.59 -3.10 2.50
C SER A 140 23.94 -1.71 2.34
N SER A 141 22.66 -1.66 1.97
CA SER A 141 21.87 -0.44 1.88
C SER A 141 21.05 -0.26 3.15
N ASP A 142 20.91 1.00 3.55
CA ASP A 142 20.11 1.47 4.65
C ASP A 142 18.65 1.79 4.27
N ASP A 143 18.31 1.72 2.97
CA ASP A 143 16.94 1.79 2.46
C ASP A 143 16.74 0.74 1.35
N PRO A 144 16.24 -0.46 1.72
CA PRO A 144 15.98 -1.53 0.76
C PRO A 144 14.97 -1.15 -0.32
N PHE A 145 13.93 -0.37 0.01
CA PHE A 145 12.92 0.08 -0.93
C PHE A 145 13.51 0.99 -2.01
N ALA A 146 14.35 1.95 -1.61
CA ALA A 146 15.09 2.78 -2.55
C ALA A 146 16.02 1.95 -3.46
N SER A 147 16.66 0.91 -2.91
CA SER A 147 17.53 0.01 -3.66
C SER A 147 16.81 -0.78 -4.76
N VAL A 148 15.55 -1.17 -4.52
CA VAL A 148 14.70 -1.86 -5.49
C VAL A 148 13.81 -0.91 -6.30
N ARG A 149 14.00 0.41 -6.15
CA ARG A 149 13.27 1.47 -6.88
C ARG A 149 11.74 1.38 -6.73
N TRP A 150 11.28 0.97 -5.55
CA TRP A 150 9.87 1.02 -5.19
C TRP A 150 9.69 1.97 -4.03
N LYS A 151 8.70 2.86 -4.08
CA LYS A 151 8.24 3.53 -2.86
C LYS A 151 7.45 2.50 -2.05
N GLN A 152 7.71 2.44 -0.75
CA GLN A 152 7.01 1.52 0.14
C GLN A 152 5.47 1.60 0.04
N PRO A 153 4.82 2.78 0.08
CA PRO A 153 3.36 2.86 -0.04
C PRO A 153 2.83 2.39 -1.40
N GLU A 154 3.60 2.54 -2.48
CA GLU A 154 3.21 2.06 -3.82
C GLU A 154 3.26 0.53 -3.89
N LEU A 155 4.32 -0.08 -3.34
CA LEU A 155 4.41 -1.55 -3.26
C LEU A 155 3.38 -2.12 -2.28
N PHE A 156 3.12 -1.43 -1.16
CA PHE A 156 2.09 -1.82 -0.21
C PHE A 156 0.69 -1.75 -0.83
N HIS A 157 0.37 -0.69 -1.57
CA HIS A 157 -0.90 -0.60 -2.29
C HIS A 157 -1.09 -1.76 -3.28
N LEU A 158 -0.03 -2.13 -4.01
CA LEU A 158 -0.05 -3.32 -4.87
C LEU A 158 -0.40 -4.60 -4.09
N LEU A 159 0.20 -4.80 -2.91
CA LEU A 159 -0.08 -5.95 -2.06
C LEU A 159 -1.53 -5.97 -1.57
N VAL A 160 -2.06 -4.83 -1.12
CA VAL A 160 -3.44 -4.72 -0.67
C VAL A 160 -4.39 -5.12 -1.80
N LYS A 161 -4.21 -4.54 -3.00
CA LYS A 161 -5.02 -4.85 -4.18
C LYS A 161 -4.96 -6.33 -4.55
N LYS A 162 -3.76 -6.90 -4.62
CA LYS A 162 -3.56 -8.32 -4.95
C LYS A 162 -4.14 -9.24 -3.88
N THR A 163 -4.05 -8.87 -2.60
CA THR A 163 -4.62 -9.63 -1.48
C THR A 163 -6.16 -9.61 -1.52
N PHE A 164 -6.78 -8.45 -1.77
CA PHE A 164 -8.24 -8.39 -1.87
C PHE A 164 -8.82 -9.03 -3.13
N LEU A 165 -8.01 -9.23 -4.18
CA LEU A 165 -8.38 -10.09 -5.31
C LEU A 165 -8.48 -11.58 -4.93
N LEU A 166 -7.86 -12.02 -3.83
CA LEU A 166 -8.11 -13.34 -3.22
C LEU A 166 -9.38 -13.37 -2.36
N GLY A 167 -9.99 -12.20 -2.12
CA GLY A 167 -11.21 -12.04 -1.35
C GLY A 167 -11.03 -11.21 -0.08
N TYR A 168 -12.12 -10.56 0.34
CA TYR A 168 -12.23 -9.80 1.59
C TYR A 168 -12.50 -10.73 2.78
N THR A 169 -11.62 -11.71 2.99
CA THR A 169 -11.70 -12.58 4.17
C THR A 169 -11.17 -11.85 5.40
N GLU A 170 -11.62 -12.27 6.59
CA GLU A 170 -11.14 -11.73 7.86
C GLU A 170 -9.61 -11.87 7.99
N GLU A 171 -9.06 -13.01 7.57
CA GLU A 171 -7.61 -13.25 7.56
C GLU A 171 -6.86 -12.26 6.65
N ASN A 172 -7.35 -12.06 5.42
CA ASN A 172 -6.74 -11.13 4.47
C ASN A 172 -6.79 -9.69 4.99
N ILE A 173 -7.93 -9.28 5.55
CA ILE A 173 -8.11 -7.95 6.14
C ILE A 173 -7.17 -7.77 7.34
N LYS A 174 -7.10 -8.74 8.25
CA LYS A 174 -6.22 -8.69 9.42
C LYS A 174 -4.75 -8.56 9.02
N LYS A 175 -4.32 -9.29 7.98
CA LYS A 175 -2.96 -9.24 7.43
C LYS A 175 -2.60 -7.86 6.89
N VAL A 176 -3.46 -7.25 6.07
CA VAL A 176 -3.20 -5.90 5.52
C VAL A 176 -3.29 -4.81 6.59
N VAL A 177 -4.22 -4.93 7.54
CA VAL A 177 -4.34 -4.02 8.70
C VAL A 177 -3.03 -4.02 9.49
N GLN A 178 -2.52 -5.21 9.82
CA GLN A 178 -1.25 -5.35 10.54
C GLN A 178 -0.09 -4.69 9.77
N ALA A 179 0.04 -4.99 8.48
CA ALA A 179 1.14 -4.48 7.66
C ALA A 179 1.06 -2.98 7.35
N SER A 180 -0.12 -2.36 7.44
CA SER A 180 -0.28 -0.91 7.24
C SER A 180 0.24 -0.09 8.42
N SER A 181 0.27 -0.68 9.62
CA SER A 181 0.48 0.02 10.89
C SER A 181 1.66 -0.52 11.71
N THR A 182 2.39 -1.51 11.15
CA THR A 182 3.56 -2.14 11.78
C THR A 182 4.64 -2.47 10.75
N GLY A 183 5.86 -2.73 11.21
CA GLY A 183 7.00 -3.11 10.37
C GLY A 183 8.05 -1.99 10.26
N GLY A 184 9.10 -2.20 9.47
CA GLY A 184 10.05 -1.13 9.20
C GLY A 184 9.61 -0.24 8.05
N LEU A 185 9.92 1.05 8.16
CA LEU A 185 9.60 2.05 7.14
C LEU A 185 10.85 2.43 6.35
N SER A 186 10.69 2.63 5.04
CA SER A 186 11.66 3.38 4.25
C SER A 186 11.85 4.78 4.85
N ARG A 187 13.03 5.36 4.67
CA ARG A 187 13.36 6.70 5.19
C ARG A 187 12.47 7.81 4.66
N THR A 188 11.75 7.54 3.58
CA THR A 188 10.85 8.47 2.89
C THR A 188 9.38 8.14 3.09
N SER A 189 9.06 7.20 3.97
CA SER A 189 7.69 6.70 4.18
C SER A 189 7.24 6.91 5.62
N LEU A 190 5.93 7.12 5.77
CA LEU A 190 5.23 7.19 7.06
C LEU A 190 4.14 6.13 7.09
N TYR A 191 3.77 5.64 8.28
CA TYR A 191 2.67 4.68 8.41
C TYR A 191 1.36 5.19 7.82
N VAL A 192 1.06 6.48 7.97
CA VAL A 192 -0.13 7.10 7.35
C VAL A 192 -0.18 6.90 5.84
N MET A 193 0.96 6.87 5.14
CA MET A 193 0.97 6.61 3.69
C MET A 193 0.55 5.18 3.35
N ASN A 194 0.98 4.19 4.15
CA ASN A 194 0.52 2.81 4.01
C ASN A 194 -0.95 2.67 4.41
N GLN A 195 -1.39 3.37 5.46
CA GLN A 195 -2.79 3.40 5.88
C GLN A 195 -3.68 3.98 4.79
N MET A 196 -3.28 5.08 4.14
CA MET A 196 -3.99 5.66 2.99
C MET A 196 -4.05 4.68 1.81
N ALA A 197 -2.96 3.96 1.54
CA ALA A 197 -2.94 2.89 0.54
C ALA A 197 -3.95 1.76 0.85
N LEU A 198 -4.08 1.36 2.12
CA LEU A 198 -5.12 0.41 2.56
C LEU A 198 -6.53 1.00 2.42
N LEU A 199 -6.75 2.21 2.94
CA LEU A 199 -8.02 2.92 2.90
C LEU A 199 -8.58 3.01 1.48
N SER A 200 -7.71 3.28 0.50
CA SER A 200 -8.11 3.39 -0.90
C SER A 200 -8.76 2.11 -1.43
N GLU A 201 -8.47 0.94 -0.84
CA GLU A 201 -8.98 -0.36 -1.26
C GLU A 201 -10.12 -0.90 -0.39
N LEU A 202 -10.43 -0.28 0.76
CA LEU A 202 -11.60 -0.63 1.59
C LEU A 202 -12.88 -0.01 0.98
N LYS A 203 -13.39 -0.61 -0.10
CA LYS A 203 -14.41 0.01 -0.98
C LYS A 203 -15.80 0.14 -0.34
N THR A 204 -16.15 -0.72 0.60
CA THR A 204 -17.51 -0.82 1.16
C THR A 204 -17.50 -0.67 2.68
N SER A 205 -18.64 -0.26 3.26
CA SER A 205 -18.76 0.01 4.70
C SER A 205 -18.57 -1.25 5.55
N ASP A 206 -19.11 -2.39 5.13
CA ASP A 206 -18.93 -3.69 5.78
C ASP A 206 -17.45 -4.06 5.90
N VAL A 207 -16.68 -3.95 4.81
CA VAL A 207 -15.24 -4.22 4.80
C VAL A 207 -14.48 -3.24 5.71
N LYS A 208 -14.90 -1.98 5.76
CA LYS A 208 -14.33 -0.97 6.67
C LYS A 208 -14.57 -1.34 8.14
N TYR A 209 -15.77 -1.79 8.51
CA TYR A 209 -16.03 -2.24 9.88
C TYR A 209 -15.23 -3.49 10.24
N ILE A 210 -15.06 -4.45 9.32
CA ILE A 210 -14.18 -5.61 9.55
C ILE A 210 -12.74 -5.16 9.80
N ALA A 211 -12.24 -4.19 9.02
CA ALA A 211 -10.91 -3.62 9.23
C ALA A 211 -10.77 -2.90 10.58
N ILE A 212 -11.81 -2.18 11.03
CA ILE A 212 -11.86 -1.57 12.37
C ILE A 212 -11.75 -2.65 13.45
N GLU A 213 -12.56 -3.71 13.39
CA GLU A 213 -12.54 -4.77 14.40
C GLU A 213 -11.21 -5.53 14.40
N ALA A 214 -10.64 -5.82 13.22
CA ALA A 214 -9.31 -6.41 13.11
C ALA A 214 -8.22 -5.53 13.73
N ALA A 215 -8.30 -4.20 13.58
CA ALA A 215 -7.37 -3.27 14.20
C ALA A 215 -7.56 -3.21 15.73
N LYS A 216 -8.80 -3.17 16.21
CA LYS A 216 -9.14 -3.19 17.65
C LYS A 216 -8.62 -4.46 18.32
N GLU A 217 -8.80 -5.63 17.71
CA GLU A 217 -8.31 -6.91 18.22
C GLU A 217 -6.78 -6.90 18.36
N GLN A 218 -6.07 -6.36 17.37
CA GLN A 218 -4.61 -6.22 17.43
C GLN A 218 -4.15 -5.24 18.52
N ILE A 219 -4.86 -4.13 18.71
CA ILE A 219 -4.59 -3.16 19.80
C ILE A 219 -4.67 -3.85 21.16
N GLU A 220 -5.76 -4.59 21.42
CA GLU A 220 -5.94 -5.26 22.71
C GLU A 220 -4.93 -6.40 22.91
N THR A 221 -4.58 -7.12 21.84
CA THR A 221 -3.49 -8.12 21.87
C THR A 221 -2.17 -7.48 22.28
N LEU A 222 -1.77 -6.37 21.66
CA LEU A 222 -0.54 -5.65 22.01
C LEU A 222 -0.58 -5.15 23.46
N ARG A 223 -1.70 -4.59 23.91
CA ARG A 223 -1.86 -4.12 25.29
C ARG A 223 -1.70 -5.22 26.33
N SER A 224 -2.18 -6.43 26.04
CA SER A 224 -2.03 -7.59 26.93
C SER A 224 -0.57 -8.04 27.09
N GLN A 225 0.30 -7.73 26.13
CA GLN A 225 1.73 -8.08 26.14
C GLN A 225 2.58 -7.13 27.01
N LYS A 226 1.95 -6.24 27.78
CA LYS A 226 2.65 -5.26 28.61
C LYS A 226 3.42 -5.93 29.74
N THR A 227 4.74 -5.85 29.67
CA THR A 227 5.63 -6.32 30.74
C THR A 227 5.68 -5.31 31.89
N LYS A 228 5.78 -5.80 33.14
CA LYS A 228 5.82 -4.99 34.36
C LYS A 228 7.17 -4.27 34.60
N SER A 229 8.18 -4.47 33.75
CA SER A 229 9.50 -3.86 33.94
C SER A 229 9.56 -2.43 33.38
N ASN A 230 10.55 -1.65 33.87
CA ASN A 230 10.81 -0.27 33.46
C ASN A 230 10.84 -0.11 31.93
N ARG A 231 10.31 1.04 31.44
CA ARG A 231 10.25 1.47 30.02
C ARG A 231 11.45 0.95 29.21
N SER A 232 11.24 -0.18 28.55
CA SER A 232 12.21 -0.79 27.65
C SER A 232 12.02 -0.26 26.23
N SER A 233 13.01 -0.46 25.36
CA SER A 233 12.85 -0.20 23.92
C SER A 233 11.67 -0.97 23.32
N SER A 234 11.39 -2.17 23.85
CA SER A 234 10.25 -2.99 23.43
C SER A 234 8.89 -2.35 23.77
N ASP A 235 8.81 -1.60 24.89
CA ASP A 235 7.59 -0.88 25.25
C ASP A 235 7.31 0.27 24.28
N TYR A 236 8.35 0.99 23.86
CA TYR A 236 8.24 2.08 22.90
C TYR A 236 7.67 1.58 21.55
N TYR A 237 8.26 0.54 20.96
CA TYR A 237 7.77 -0.02 19.70
C TYR A 237 6.36 -0.61 19.81
N ARG A 238 5.98 -1.11 20.98
CA ARG A 238 4.60 -1.57 21.21
C ARG A 238 3.63 -0.38 21.22
N GLU A 239 3.95 0.67 21.97
CA GLU A 239 3.14 1.89 22.06
C GLU A 239 2.98 2.55 20.68
N GLU A 240 4.06 2.63 19.89
CA GLU A 240 4.03 3.14 18.53
C GLU A 240 3.06 2.34 17.63
N LYS A 241 3.12 1.00 17.66
CA LYS A 241 2.20 0.14 16.90
C LYS A 241 0.74 0.36 17.32
N ILE A 242 0.47 0.49 18.62
CA ILE A 242 -0.88 0.77 19.12
C ILE A 242 -1.37 2.12 18.59
N ASN A 243 -0.53 3.16 18.65
CA ASN A 243 -0.89 4.51 18.21
C ASN A 243 -1.16 4.54 16.70
N ASN A 244 -0.33 3.86 15.89
CA ASN A 244 -0.55 3.71 14.45
C ASN A 244 -1.89 3.02 14.16
N LEU A 245 -2.18 1.89 14.83
CA LEU A 245 -3.46 1.20 14.67
C LEU A 245 -4.65 2.08 15.09
N CYS A 246 -4.51 2.87 16.15
CA CYS A 246 -5.53 3.86 16.53
C CYS A 246 -5.73 4.91 15.41
N GLY A 247 -4.65 5.36 14.78
CA GLY A 247 -4.68 6.25 13.62
C GLY A 247 -5.43 5.66 12.44
N LEU A 248 -5.17 4.38 12.11
CA LEU A 248 -5.92 3.66 11.08
C LEU A 248 -7.42 3.60 11.40
N VAL A 249 -7.78 3.27 12.64
CA VAL A 249 -9.20 3.24 13.07
C VAL A 249 -9.84 4.61 12.90
N LEU A 250 -9.15 5.69 13.29
CA LEU A 250 -9.63 7.07 13.11
C LEU A 250 -9.87 7.39 11.63
N LEU A 251 -8.90 7.09 10.77
CA LEU A 251 -9.00 7.31 9.32
C LEU A 251 -10.20 6.56 8.72
N ILE A 252 -10.44 5.31 9.13
CA ILE A 252 -11.58 4.54 8.62
C ILE A 252 -12.91 5.19 9.07
N TYR A 253 -13.05 5.59 10.34
CA TYR A 253 -14.25 6.30 10.82
C TYR A 253 -14.49 7.63 10.08
N ILE A 254 -13.44 8.37 9.73
CA ILE A 254 -13.57 9.57 8.89
C ILE A 254 -14.20 9.20 7.54
N THR A 255 -13.72 8.13 6.88
CA THR A 255 -14.30 7.68 5.60
C THR A 255 -15.72 7.10 5.70
N LEU A 256 -16.20 6.81 6.91
CA LEU A 256 -17.56 6.37 7.21
C LEU A 256 -18.48 7.56 7.57
N ALA A 257 -17.95 8.79 7.57
CA ALA A 257 -18.63 9.98 8.09
C ALA A 257 -18.99 9.87 9.60
N GLU A 258 -18.23 9.07 10.33
CA GLU A 258 -18.38 8.78 11.77
C GLU A 258 -17.20 9.34 12.59
N ALA A 259 -16.58 10.42 12.10
CA ALA A 259 -15.36 11.00 12.67
C ALA A 259 -15.47 11.31 14.18
N GLY A 260 -16.67 11.65 14.67
CA GLY A 260 -16.94 11.88 16.09
C GLY A 260 -16.74 10.64 16.98
N GLU A 261 -17.09 9.45 16.50
CA GLU A 261 -16.80 8.19 17.19
C GLU A 261 -15.32 7.85 17.09
N GLY A 262 -14.74 8.06 15.91
CA GLY A 262 -13.32 7.85 15.64
C GLY A 262 -12.43 8.63 16.60
N ILE A 263 -12.64 9.95 16.77
CA ILE A 263 -11.80 10.75 17.66
C ILE A 263 -11.96 10.37 19.13
N GLN A 264 -13.17 9.96 19.55
CA GLN A 264 -13.39 9.46 20.90
C GLN A 264 -12.60 8.17 21.14
N TYR A 265 -12.67 7.23 20.20
CA TYR A 265 -11.89 6.00 20.26
C TYR A 265 -10.39 6.31 20.32
N PHE A 266 -9.89 7.14 19.39
CA PHE A 266 -8.48 7.53 19.29
C PHE A 266 -7.94 8.08 20.62
N PHE A 267 -8.62 9.06 21.23
CA PHE A 267 -8.20 9.64 22.51
C PHE A 267 -8.22 8.66 23.69
N SER A 268 -9.09 7.65 23.63
CA SER A 268 -9.25 6.65 24.69
C SER A 268 -8.24 5.50 24.60
N ARG A 269 -7.72 5.22 23.39
CA ARG A 269 -6.87 4.05 23.12
C ARG A 269 -5.42 4.38 22.79
N CYS A 270 -5.14 5.58 22.28
CA CYS A 270 -3.77 6.04 22.10
C CYS A 270 -3.01 6.04 23.44
N GLU A 271 -1.79 5.48 23.45
CA GLU A 271 -0.93 5.37 24.63
C GLU A 271 -0.15 6.67 24.88
N GLU A 272 -0.21 7.66 23.97
CA GLU A 272 0.41 8.96 24.20
C GLU A 272 -0.22 9.69 25.41
N THR A 273 0.68 10.13 26.28
CA THR A 273 0.38 10.80 27.53
C THR A 273 0.12 12.30 27.33
N ASN A 274 0.83 12.93 26.40
CA ASN A 274 0.63 14.32 26.05
C ASN A 274 -0.62 14.50 25.19
N LYS A 275 -1.72 14.95 25.81
CA LYS A 275 -3.01 15.15 25.12
C LYS A 275 -2.99 16.23 24.04
N GLU A 276 -2.06 17.19 24.12
CA GLU A 276 -1.88 18.16 23.03
C GLU A 276 -1.26 17.48 21.80
N PHE A 277 -0.32 16.54 21.99
CA PHE A 277 0.23 15.75 20.90
C PHE A 277 -0.82 14.83 20.27
N VAL A 278 -1.64 14.15 21.09
CA VAL A 278 -2.78 13.34 20.59
C VAL A 278 -3.73 14.18 19.75
N LEU A 279 -4.04 15.42 20.18
CA LEU A 279 -4.86 16.34 19.39
C LEU A 279 -4.18 16.70 18.06
N TYR A 280 -2.89 17.03 18.10
CA TYR A 280 -2.11 17.36 16.92
C TYR A 280 -2.11 16.21 15.90
N GLU A 281 -1.90 14.96 16.33
CA GLU A 281 -1.94 13.79 15.45
C GLU A 281 -3.32 13.57 14.82
N ALA A 282 -4.40 13.68 15.61
CA ALA A 282 -5.76 13.57 15.08
C ALA A 282 -6.04 14.61 13.99
N LEU A 283 -5.56 15.84 14.20
CA LEU A 283 -5.67 16.93 13.23
C LEU A 283 -4.81 16.69 11.98
N ASP A 284 -3.62 16.10 12.14
CA ASP A 284 -2.80 15.69 10.99
C ASP A 284 -3.50 14.61 10.18
N TYR A 285 -4.14 13.61 10.79
CA TYR A 285 -4.95 12.62 10.05
C TYR A 285 -6.10 13.27 9.28
N ALA A 286 -6.81 14.23 9.86
CA ALA A 286 -7.84 14.99 9.14
C ALA A 286 -7.26 15.79 7.97
N ALA A 287 -6.05 16.33 8.12
CA ALA A 287 -5.35 17.04 7.04
C ALA A 287 -4.91 16.09 5.92
N TRP A 288 -4.45 14.87 6.23
CA TRP A 288 -4.15 13.82 5.24
C TRP A 288 -5.38 13.38 4.45
N MET A 289 -6.55 13.45 5.06
CA MET A 289 -7.84 13.20 4.41
C MET A 289 -8.37 14.40 3.62
N GLU A 290 -7.66 15.54 3.65
CA GLU A 290 -8.07 16.81 3.02
C GLU A 290 -9.47 17.28 3.44
N ASP A 291 -9.90 16.91 4.66
CA ASP A 291 -11.23 17.25 5.19
C ASP A 291 -11.14 18.40 6.21
N GLU A 292 -11.32 19.63 5.72
CA GLU A 292 -11.30 20.83 6.55
C GLU A 292 -12.39 20.83 7.62
N GLN A 293 -13.56 20.23 7.35
CA GLN A 293 -14.66 20.20 8.30
C GLN A 293 -14.34 19.26 9.47
N VAL A 294 -13.86 18.05 9.18
CA VAL A 294 -13.39 17.11 10.19
C VAL A 294 -12.24 17.71 10.99
N TRP A 295 -11.32 18.42 10.33
CA TRP A 295 -10.23 19.13 11.01
C TRP A 295 -10.76 20.15 12.03
N ILE A 296 -11.74 20.98 11.63
CA ILE A 296 -12.39 21.97 12.51
C ILE A 296 -13.11 21.28 13.67
N ASP A 297 -13.83 20.19 13.41
CA ASP A 297 -14.57 19.45 14.42
C ASP A 297 -13.64 18.82 15.46
N PHE A 298 -12.49 18.29 15.02
CA PHE A 298 -11.45 17.77 15.90
C PHE A 298 -10.79 18.87 16.73
N TYR A 299 -10.56 20.05 16.13
CA TYR A 299 -10.02 21.20 16.85
C TYR A 299 -10.98 21.63 17.97
N HIS A 300 -12.27 21.73 17.66
CA HIS A 300 -13.31 21.99 18.66
C HIS A 300 -13.42 20.89 19.72
N TYR A 301 -13.25 19.63 19.34
CA TYR A 301 -13.19 18.51 20.29
C TYR A 301 -12.06 18.72 21.31
N GLY A 302 -10.86 19.11 20.84
CA GLY A 302 -9.72 19.44 21.70
C GLY A 302 -10.02 20.56 22.69
N LEU A 303 -10.64 21.65 22.22
CA LEU A 303 -11.07 22.76 23.08
C LEU A 303 -12.09 22.33 24.13
N LYS A 304 -13.09 21.53 23.75
CA LYS A 304 -14.09 20.97 24.69
C LYS A 304 -13.44 20.09 25.76
N LYS A 305 -12.35 19.40 25.43
CA LYS A 305 -11.51 18.62 26.35
C LYS A 305 -10.53 19.48 27.17
N LYS A 306 -10.58 20.81 27.06
CA LYS A 306 -9.68 21.77 27.73
C LYS A 306 -8.21 21.57 27.38
N ILE A 307 -7.93 21.04 26.18
CA ILE A 307 -6.58 20.93 25.65
C ILE A 307 -6.22 22.27 25.00
N LYS A 308 -5.06 22.83 25.35
CA LYS A 308 -4.57 24.08 24.76
C LYS A 308 -3.79 23.77 23.48
N PRO A 309 -4.29 24.09 22.27
CA PRO A 309 -3.56 23.83 21.04
C PRO A 309 -2.33 24.74 20.90
N ARG A 310 -1.25 24.20 20.31
CA ARG A 310 -0.08 25.00 19.91
C ARG A 310 -0.43 26.14 18.95
N ASP A 311 0.43 27.15 18.89
CA ASP A 311 0.18 28.38 18.13
C ASP A 311 -0.05 28.11 16.63
N SER A 312 0.66 27.14 16.04
CA SER A 312 0.47 26.78 14.62
C SER A 312 -0.93 26.25 14.33
N LEU A 313 -1.52 25.45 15.22
CA LEU A 313 -2.89 24.96 15.08
C LEU A 313 -3.92 26.08 15.24
N ARG A 314 -3.69 27.02 16.15
CA ARG A 314 -4.53 28.20 16.31
C ARG A 314 -4.57 29.05 15.04
N LYS A 315 -3.40 29.32 14.46
CA LYS A 315 -3.29 30.07 13.19
C LYS A 315 -4.03 29.37 12.06
N LYS A 316 -3.82 28.06 11.88
CA LYS A 316 -4.55 27.27 10.87
C LYS A 316 -6.07 27.32 11.07
N TYR A 317 -6.53 27.24 12.32
CA TYR A 317 -7.97 27.39 12.61
C TYR A 317 -8.49 28.78 12.22
N GLU A 318 -7.77 29.85 12.57
CA GLU A 318 -8.14 31.22 12.19
C GLU A 318 -8.20 31.40 10.67
N GLU A 319 -7.22 30.85 9.94
CA GLU A 319 -7.20 30.84 8.47
C GLU A 319 -8.42 30.14 7.87
N LEU A 320 -8.77 28.95 8.36
CA LEU A 320 -9.93 28.19 7.91
C LEU A 320 -11.26 28.90 8.21
N MET A 321 -11.36 29.56 9.37
CA MET A 321 -12.55 30.34 9.72
C MET A 321 -12.70 31.59 8.85
N MET A 322 -11.59 32.26 8.52
CA MET A 322 -11.61 33.39 7.59
C MET A 322 -12.02 32.97 6.18
N LYS A 323 -11.51 31.83 5.68
CA LYS A 323 -11.91 31.25 4.39
C LYS A 323 -13.41 30.94 4.32
N LYS A 324 -14.01 30.47 5.42
CA LYS A 324 -15.47 30.23 5.50
C LYS A 324 -16.31 31.51 5.54
N ILE A 325 -15.79 32.58 6.14
CA ILE A 325 -16.49 33.87 6.27
C ILE A 325 -16.39 34.71 4.99
N CYS A 326 -15.25 34.63 4.30
CA CYS A 326 -14.97 35.35 3.07
C CYS A 326 -14.51 34.35 2.01
N PRO A 327 -15.43 33.56 1.40
CA PRO A 327 -15.08 32.70 0.29
C PRO A 327 -14.65 33.59 -0.86
N LEU A 328 -13.34 33.76 -1.03
CA LEU A 328 -12.81 34.43 -2.21
C LEU A 328 -13.34 33.68 -3.43
N GLU A 329 -13.96 34.40 -4.35
CA GLU A 329 -14.28 33.93 -5.69
C GLU A 329 -12.97 33.46 -6.33
N GLU A 330 -12.62 32.18 -6.20
CA GLU A 330 -11.64 31.57 -7.07
C GLU A 330 -12.31 31.35 -8.42
N GLU A 331 -12.30 32.45 -9.19
CA GLU A 331 -12.63 32.51 -10.59
C GLU A 331 -11.83 31.49 -11.39
N SER A 332 -12.58 30.75 -12.21
CA SER A 332 -12.26 30.43 -13.60
C SER A 332 -10.95 31.01 -14.16
N VAL A 333 -9.99 30.14 -14.46
CA VAL A 333 -9.09 30.26 -15.62
C VAL A 333 -8.99 28.92 -16.32
#